data_AF-A0A533IBB8-F1
#
_entry.id   AF-A0A533IBB8-F1
#
_cell.length_a   1.000
_cell.length_b   1.000
_cell.length_c   1.000
_cell.angle_alpha   90.00
_cell.angle_beta   90.00
_cell.angle_gamma   90.00
#
_symmetry.space_group_name_H-M   'P 1'
#
loop_
_entity.id
_entity.type
_entity.pdbx_description
1 polymer ?
#
loop_
_entity_poly.entity_id
_entity_poly.type
_entity_poly.pdbx_seq_one_letter_code
_entity_poly.pdbx_strand_id
1 'polypeptide(L)'
;MSILDEQIEAHYAPMKLILILCGCVLMLAGSGMLAFGYDGSGPGDLSMFIGWVGLIFFAVCSLLWVRQVSRLGQPAITLSRAGLHDVRLSQRPVPWRAIKGTHIWQQHRQKILVLQVAPAVEPEIGLTRVARLSRGLNAKYGNDGLYVPLTGLKMDADRLASEIDARVRATRSGA
;
A
#
# COMPACT_ATOMS: atom_id res chain seq x y z
N MET A 1 -13.37 -14.28 25.82
CA MET A 1 -13.11 -13.04 25.05
C MET A 1 -13.00 -13.47 23.59
N SER A 2 -13.91 -13.02 22.72
CA SER A 2 -13.94 -13.49 21.31
C SER A 2 -12.80 -12.86 20.53
N ILE A 3 -12.14 -13.64 19.66
CA ILE A 3 -11.08 -13.15 18.75
C ILE A 3 -11.54 -12.02 17.81
N LEU A 4 -12.86 -11.82 17.69
CA LEU A 4 -13.47 -10.74 16.91
C LEU A 4 -13.57 -9.41 17.67
N ASP A 5 -13.50 -9.44 19.01
CA ASP A 5 -13.56 -8.24 19.85
C ASP A 5 -12.18 -7.58 20.01
N GLU A 6 -11.11 -8.31 19.73
CA GLU A 6 -9.74 -7.78 19.76
C GLU A 6 -9.46 -6.90 18.53
N GLN A 7 -9.10 -5.64 18.76
CA GLN A 7 -8.66 -4.73 17.70
C GLN A 7 -7.15 -4.87 17.48
N ILE A 8 -6.76 -5.17 16.24
CA ILE A 8 -5.34 -5.26 15.84
C ILE A 8 -5.06 -4.12 14.87
N GLU A 9 -4.08 -3.30 15.21
CA GLU A 9 -3.69 -2.11 14.44
C GLU A 9 -2.26 -2.26 13.90
N ALA A 10 -2.13 -2.39 12.59
CA ALA A 10 -0.84 -2.44 11.92
C ALA A 10 -0.40 -1.01 11.55
N HIS A 11 0.65 -0.54 12.20
CA HIS A 11 1.26 0.77 11.97
C HIS A 11 2.44 0.68 11.01
N TYR A 12 2.76 1.80 10.35
CA TYR A 12 3.98 1.91 9.55
C TYR A 12 5.24 1.90 10.41
N ALA A 13 6.33 1.38 9.84
CA ALA A 13 7.67 1.51 10.40
C ALA A 13 8.22 2.92 10.10
N PRO A 14 8.31 3.83 11.10
CA PRO A 14 8.70 5.23 10.89
C PRO A 14 10.07 5.35 10.23
N MET A 15 11.03 4.52 10.65
CA MET A 15 12.39 4.52 10.14
C MET A 15 12.45 4.18 8.63
N LYS A 16 11.63 3.23 8.16
CA LYS A 16 11.58 2.89 6.73
C LYS A 16 11.02 4.05 5.91
N LEU A 17 10.00 4.75 6.43
CA LEU A 17 9.41 5.90 5.77
C LEU A 17 10.40 7.08 5.68
N ILE A 18 11.10 7.38 6.77
CA ILE A 18 12.12 8.44 6.80
C ILE A 18 13.28 8.11 5.84
N LEU A 19 13.75 6.86 5.82
CA LEU A 19 14.85 6.45 4.95
C LEU A 19 14.47 6.54 3.46
N ILE A 20 13.25 6.16 3.10
CA ILE A 20 12.74 6.32 1.73
C ILE A 20 12.63 7.81 1.37
N LEU A 21 12.11 8.65 2.27
CA LEU A 21 12.01 10.09 2.02
C LEU A 21 13.41 10.71 1.82
N CYS A 22 14.39 10.32 2.63
CA CYS A 22 15.79 10.75 2.48
C CYS A 22 16.35 10.33 1.11
N GLY A 23 16.11 9.08 0.69
CA GLY A 23 16.49 8.60 -0.65
C GLY A 23 15.84 9.39 -1.78
N CYS A 24 14.56 9.73 -1.67
CA CYS A 24 13.87 10.56 -2.66
C CYS A 24 14.47 11.98 -2.73
N VAL A 25 14.80 12.60 -1.60
CA VAL A 25 15.43 13.93 -1.56
C VAL A 25 16.83 13.91 -2.17
N LEU A 26 17.62 12.88 -1.89
CA LEU A 26 18.95 12.73 -2.50
C LEU A 26 18.87 12.55 -4.01
N MET A 27 17.94 11.73 -4.50
CA MET A 27 17.72 11.53 -5.92
C MET A 27 17.17 12.79 -6.60
N LEU A 28 16.33 13.56 -5.91
CA LEU A 28 15.83 14.84 -6.39
C LEU A 28 16.97 15.85 -6.54
N ALA A 29 17.86 15.93 -5.56
CA ALA A 29 19.05 16.79 -5.61
C ALA A 29 19.99 16.39 -6.76
N GLY A 30 20.29 15.09 -6.90
CA GLY A 30 21.12 14.59 -7.99
C GLY A 30 20.50 14.83 -9.37
N SER A 31 19.19 14.61 -9.51
CA SER A 31 18.47 14.90 -10.76
C SER A 31 18.48 16.39 -11.08
N GLY A 32 18.36 17.27 -10.06
CA GLY A 32 18.50 18.71 -10.22
C GLY A 32 19.89 19.13 -10.67
N MET A 33 20.94 18.53 -10.12
CA MET A 33 22.32 18.81 -10.57
C MET A 33 22.49 18.53 -12.06
N LEU A 34 21.97 17.40 -12.54
CA LEU A 34 21.99 17.05 -13.98
C LEU A 34 21.10 17.99 -14.81
N ALA A 35 19.89 18.31 -14.32
CA ALA A 35 18.92 19.14 -15.04
C ALA A 35 19.41 20.57 -15.30
N PHE A 36 20.21 21.11 -14.38
CA PHE A 36 20.77 22.45 -14.44
C PHE A 36 22.24 22.48 -14.92
N GLY A 37 22.81 21.34 -15.30
CA GLY A 37 24.16 21.25 -15.87
C GLY A 37 25.30 21.53 -14.87
N TYR A 38 25.06 21.35 -13.58
CA TYR A 38 26.09 21.53 -12.54
C TYR A 38 27.22 20.49 -12.60
N ASP A 39 27.00 19.41 -13.35
CA ASP A 39 27.98 18.37 -13.65
C ASP A 39 28.82 18.68 -14.92
N GLY A 40 28.59 19.83 -15.56
CA GLY A 40 29.24 20.22 -16.81
C GLY A 40 28.47 19.77 -18.06
N SER A 41 27.28 19.19 -17.90
CA SER A 41 26.38 18.86 -19.02
C SER A 41 25.95 20.11 -19.79
N GLY A 42 26.13 20.09 -21.11
CA GLY A 42 25.75 21.18 -22.00
C GLY A 42 24.30 21.09 -22.50
N PRO A 43 23.75 22.17 -23.11
CA PRO A 43 22.44 22.13 -23.75
C PRO A 43 22.37 21.07 -24.86
N GLY A 44 21.39 20.17 -24.77
CA GLY A 44 21.18 19.07 -25.74
C GLY A 44 21.75 17.72 -25.32
N ASP A 45 22.40 17.62 -24.16
CA ASP A 45 22.90 16.37 -23.63
C ASP A 45 21.79 15.47 -23.06
N LEU A 46 21.93 14.15 -23.23
CA LEU A 46 21.00 13.16 -22.70
C LEU A 46 20.92 13.23 -21.16
N SER A 47 22.03 13.57 -20.53
CA SER A 47 22.18 13.80 -19.08
C SER A 47 21.18 14.84 -18.56
N MET A 48 21.04 15.96 -19.29
CA MET A 48 20.14 17.05 -18.93
C MET A 48 18.67 16.62 -19.06
N PHE A 49 18.33 15.87 -20.11
CA PHE A 49 16.99 15.29 -20.29
C PHE A 49 16.64 14.32 -19.15
N ILE A 50 17.56 13.40 -18.83
CA ILE A 50 17.39 12.47 -17.70
C ILE A 50 17.24 13.23 -16.38
N GLY A 51 18.01 14.31 -16.19
CA GLY A 51 17.89 15.20 -15.04
C GLY A 51 16.49 15.78 -14.88
N TRP A 52 15.92 16.36 -15.94
CA TRP A 52 14.57 16.92 -15.89
C TRP A 52 13.48 15.88 -15.63
N VAL A 53 13.56 14.73 -16.30
CA VAL A 53 12.63 13.61 -16.08
C VAL A 53 12.72 13.10 -14.64
N GLY A 54 13.94 12.88 -14.15
CA GLY A 54 14.22 12.48 -12.77
C GLY A 54 13.71 13.50 -11.76
N LEU A 55 13.96 14.79 -11.99
CA LEU A 55 13.53 15.88 -11.10
C LEU A 55 12.02 15.88 -10.91
N ILE A 56 11.25 15.81 -12.01
CA ILE A 56 9.79 15.76 -11.95
C ILE A 56 9.33 14.49 -11.24
N PHE A 57 9.88 13.33 -11.61
CA PHE A 57 9.51 12.05 -11.03
C PHE A 57 9.76 12.00 -9.52
N PHE A 58 10.97 12.35 -9.08
CA PHE A 58 11.34 12.34 -7.66
C PHE A 58 10.61 13.43 -6.87
N ALA A 59 10.26 14.57 -7.48
CA ALA A 59 9.45 15.61 -6.83
C ALA A 59 8.05 15.07 -6.51
N VAL A 60 7.40 14.42 -7.48
CA VAL A 60 6.09 13.79 -7.29
C VAL A 60 6.17 12.67 -6.24
N CYS A 61 7.17 11.79 -6.33
CA CYS A 61 7.37 10.74 -5.33
C CYS A 61 7.59 11.31 -3.93
N SER A 62 8.39 12.37 -3.78
CA SER A 62 8.65 13.02 -2.50
C SER A 62 7.36 13.59 -1.90
N LEU A 63 6.52 14.24 -2.71
CA LEU A 63 5.23 14.78 -2.26
C LEU A 63 4.28 13.68 -1.78
N LEU A 64 4.21 12.56 -2.50
CA LEU A 64 3.41 11.40 -2.10
C LEU A 64 3.90 10.80 -0.78
N TRP A 65 5.21 10.70 -0.59
CA TRP A 65 5.80 10.19 0.65
C TRP A 65 5.64 11.16 1.83
N VAL A 66 5.74 12.47 1.63
CA VAL A 66 5.45 13.46 2.69
C VAL A 66 4.01 13.31 3.18
N ARG A 67 3.05 13.15 2.27
CA ARG A 67 1.65 12.86 2.62
C ARG A 67 1.48 11.54 3.37
N GLN A 68 2.32 10.57 3.07
CA GLN A 68 2.33 9.30 3.79
C GLN A 68 2.93 9.45 5.19
N VAL A 69 3.98 10.27 5.34
CA VAL A 69 4.62 10.57 6.63
C VAL A 69 3.66 11.31 7.56
N SER A 70 2.84 12.24 7.04
CA SER A 70 1.80 12.90 7.86
C SER A 70 0.73 11.94 8.39
N ARG A 71 0.68 10.69 7.90
CA ARG A 71 -0.23 9.64 8.36
C ARG A 71 0.44 8.62 9.28
N LEU A 72 1.70 8.83 9.72
CA LEU A 72 2.43 7.90 10.61
C LEU A 72 1.69 7.56 11.90
N GLY A 73 0.90 8.50 12.43
CA GLY A 73 0.12 8.34 13.66
C GLY A 73 -1.20 7.60 13.47
N GLN A 74 -1.56 7.26 12.23
CA GLN A 74 -2.79 6.52 11.94
C GLN A 74 -2.46 5.05 11.61
N PRO A 75 -3.27 4.09 12.10
CA PRO A 75 -3.12 2.70 11.72
C PRO A 75 -3.35 2.56 10.21
N ALA A 76 -2.42 1.86 9.56
CA ALA A 76 -2.50 1.59 8.12
C ALA A 76 -3.57 0.54 7.82
N ILE A 77 -3.62 -0.48 8.66
CA ILE A 77 -4.60 -1.55 8.63
C ILE A 77 -5.17 -1.73 10.03
N THR A 78 -6.49 -1.69 10.13
CA THR A 78 -7.22 -1.96 11.38
C THR A 78 -8.08 -3.19 11.17
N LEU A 79 -7.85 -4.22 11.98
CA LEU A 79 -8.71 -5.39 12.05
C LEU A 79 -9.68 -5.21 13.22
N SER A 80 -10.96 -5.06 12.91
CA SER A 80 -12.02 -4.84 13.90
C SER A 80 -13.12 -5.89 13.74
N ARG A 81 -14.09 -5.92 14.67
CA ARG A 81 -15.30 -6.74 14.53
C ARG A 81 -16.08 -6.42 13.25
N ALA A 82 -16.08 -5.15 12.83
CA ALA A 82 -16.79 -4.70 11.64
C ALA A 82 -16.15 -5.21 10.34
N GLY A 83 -14.85 -5.48 10.34
CA GLY A 83 -14.12 -5.88 9.14
C GLY A 83 -12.65 -5.53 9.15
N LEU A 84 -12.02 -5.73 7.99
CA LEU A 84 -10.67 -5.28 7.68
C LEU A 84 -10.73 -3.90 7.05
N HIS A 85 -10.09 -2.91 7.67
CA HIS A 85 -10.00 -1.57 7.11
C HIS A 85 -8.55 -1.26 6.75
N ASP A 86 -8.27 -1.02 5.46
CA ASP A 86 -7.01 -0.42 5.02
C ASP A 86 -7.30 0.96 4.42
N VAL A 87 -6.77 1.99 5.06
CA VAL A 87 -6.98 3.40 4.70
C VAL A 87 -6.44 3.76 3.31
N ARG A 88 -5.59 2.92 2.72
CA ARG A 88 -5.06 3.09 1.36
C ARG A 88 -6.02 2.55 0.30
N LEU A 89 -6.81 1.54 0.64
CA LEU A 89 -7.65 0.80 -0.30
C LEU A 89 -9.10 1.27 -0.30
N SER A 90 -9.66 1.50 0.89
CA SER A 90 -11.10 1.72 1.07
C SER A 90 -11.37 2.78 2.11
N GLN A 91 -12.42 3.58 1.91
CA GLN A 91 -12.86 4.57 2.90
C GLN A 91 -13.57 3.94 4.11
N ARG A 92 -14.16 2.75 3.95
CA ARG A 92 -14.85 2.02 5.01
C ARG A 92 -14.26 0.62 5.21
N PRO A 93 -14.46 -0.03 6.38
CA PRO A 93 -14.02 -1.40 6.60
C PRO A 93 -14.68 -2.37 5.62
N VAL A 94 -13.90 -3.32 5.09
CA VAL A 94 -14.38 -4.45 4.30
C VAL A 94 -14.99 -5.49 5.25
N PRO A 95 -16.31 -5.76 5.19
CA PRO A 95 -16.95 -6.71 6.09
C PRO A 95 -16.36 -8.11 5.95
N TRP A 96 -16.17 -8.83 7.06
CA TRP A 96 -15.65 -10.21 7.04
C TRP A 96 -16.48 -11.15 6.15
N ARG A 97 -17.79 -10.96 6.11
CA ARG A 97 -18.72 -11.71 5.25
C ARG A 97 -18.52 -11.48 3.76
N ALA A 98 -17.96 -10.33 3.37
CA ALA A 98 -17.68 -10.00 1.98
C ALA A 98 -16.40 -10.65 1.45
N ILE A 99 -15.56 -11.21 2.34
CA ILE A 99 -14.28 -11.83 2.02
C ILE A 99 -14.51 -13.30 1.64
N LYS A 100 -14.45 -13.59 0.33
CA LYS A 100 -14.61 -14.92 -0.25
C LYS A 100 -13.38 -15.79 -0.07
N GLY A 101 -12.21 -15.18 0.01
CA GLY A 101 -10.94 -15.87 0.19
C GLY A 101 -9.81 -14.90 0.39
N THR A 102 -8.73 -15.42 0.95
CA THR A 102 -7.50 -14.71 1.23
C THR A 102 -6.36 -15.58 0.76
N HIS A 103 -5.38 -14.99 0.08
CA HIS A 103 -4.13 -15.69 -0.21
C HIS A 103 -2.97 -14.70 -0.13
N ILE A 104 -1.80 -15.20 0.27
CA ILE A 104 -0.58 -14.42 0.26
C ILE A 104 0.09 -14.64 -1.08
N TRP A 105 0.27 -13.56 -1.83
CA TRP A 105 1.13 -13.56 -3.00
C TRP A 105 2.49 -12.98 -2.61
N GLN A 106 3.55 -13.75 -2.78
CA GLN A 106 4.90 -13.30 -2.53
C GLN A 106 5.62 -13.07 -3.86
N GLN A 107 6.08 -11.83 -4.06
CA GLN A 107 6.96 -11.49 -5.17
C GLN A 107 8.29 -11.01 -4.60
N HIS A 108 9.36 -11.77 -4.89
CA HIS A 108 10.69 -11.59 -4.28
C HIS A 108 10.62 -11.57 -2.74
N ARG A 109 10.95 -10.42 -2.12
CA ARG A 109 10.92 -10.18 -0.67
C ARG A 109 9.67 -9.46 -0.18
N GLN A 110 8.69 -9.20 -1.06
CA GLN A 110 7.47 -8.49 -0.73
C GLN A 110 6.31 -9.48 -0.64
N LYS A 111 5.60 -9.44 0.50
CA LYS A 111 4.36 -10.18 0.72
C LYS A 111 3.18 -9.25 0.49
N ILE A 112 2.27 -9.67 -0.36
CA ILE A 112 1.05 -8.97 -0.73
C ILE A 112 -0.09 -9.87 -0.32
N LEU A 113 -0.97 -9.38 0.55
CA LEU A 113 -2.19 -10.10 0.87
C LEU A 113 -3.23 -9.77 -0.21
N VAL A 114 -3.76 -10.80 -0.85
CA VAL A 114 -4.80 -10.65 -1.88
C VAL A 114 -6.14 -11.05 -1.27
N LEU A 115 -7.01 -10.06 -1.10
CA LEU A 115 -8.36 -10.23 -0.59
C LEU A 115 -9.33 -10.43 -1.75
N GLN A 116 -9.95 -11.61 -1.85
CA GLN A 116 -11.03 -11.84 -2.79
C GLN A 116 -12.33 -11.31 -2.20
N VAL A 117 -12.79 -10.18 -2.73
CA VAL A 117 -14.02 -9.52 -2.30
C VAL A 117 -15.01 -9.51 -3.45
N ALA A 118 -16.29 -9.75 -3.14
CA ALA A 118 -17.36 -9.68 -4.12
C ALA A 118 -17.46 -8.26 -4.74
N PRO A 119 -17.54 -8.12 -6.08
CA PRO A 119 -17.64 -6.81 -6.73
C PRO A 119 -18.82 -5.96 -6.23
N ALA A 120 -19.91 -6.60 -5.79
CA ALA A 120 -21.10 -5.94 -5.27
C ALA A 120 -20.85 -5.10 -4.00
N VAL A 121 -19.79 -5.41 -3.23
CA VAL A 121 -19.49 -4.72 -1.96
C VAL A 121 -18.55 -3.51 -2.18
N GLU A 122 -17.94 -3.41 -3.36
CA GLU A 122 -16.99 -2.35 -3.70
C GLU A 122 -17.54 -0.91 -3.63
N PRO A 123 -18.78 -0.63 -4.09
CA PRO A 123 -19.38 0.69 -3.95
C PRO A 123 -19.62 1.05 -2.47
N GLU A 124 -19.95 0.05 -1.65
CA GLU A 124 -20.27 0.24 -0.23
C GLU A 124 -19.05 0.57 0.62
N ILE A 125 -17.91 -0.07 0.32
CA ILE A 125 -16.63 0.17 1.01
C ILE A 125 -15.91 1.43 0.53
N GLY A 126 -16.31 1.95 -0.64
CA GLY A 126 -15.73 3.15 -1.24
C GLY A 126 -14.26 2.96 -1.62
N LEU A 127 -13.99 2.06 -2.57
CA LEU A 127 -12.62 1.85 -3.08
C LEU A 127 -12.02 3.14 -3.66
N THR A 128 -10.74 3.38 -3.38
CA THR A 128 -10.01 4.48 -3.98
C THR A 128 -9.86 4.27 -5.50
N ARG A 129 -9.70 5.36 -6.27
CA ARG A 129 -9.50 5.27 -7.73
C ARG A 129 -8.30 4.38 -8.09
N VAL A 130 -7.24 4.46 -7.29
CA VAL A 130 -6.03 3.65 -7.46
C VAL A 130 -6.32 2.18 -7.19
N ALA A 131 -7.06 1.85 -6.11
CA ALA A 131 -7.44 0.47 -5.79
C ALA A 131 -8.36 -0.16 -6.85
N ARG A 132 -9.29 0.61 -7.42
CA ARG A 132 -10.13 0.16 -8.54
C ARG A 132 -9.32 -0.12 -9.80
N LEU A 133 -8.38 0.78 -10.13
CA LEU A 133 -7.52 0.62 -11.30
C LEU A 133 -6.60 -0.60 -11.13
N SER A 134 -5.97 -0.76 -9.97
CA SER A 134 -5.07 -1.88 -9.70
C SER A 134 -5.82 -3.22 -9.76
N ARG A 135 -7.03 -3.30 -9.19
CA ARG A 135 -7.87 -4.50 -9.32
C ARG A 135 -8.16 -4.85 -10.79
N GLY A 136 -8.55 -3.87 -11.61
CA GLY A 136 -8.83 -4.09 -13.03
C GLY A 136 -7.62 -4.61 -13.81
N LEU A 137 -6.41 -4.12 -13.47
CA LEU A 137 -5.16 -4.65 -14.01
C LEU A 137 -4.90 -6.07 -13.52
N ASN A 138 -5.05 -6.33 -12.22
CA ASN A 138 -4.80 -7.64 -11.62
C ASN A 138 -5.77 -8.72 -12.13
N ALA A 139 -7.04 -8.36 -12.36
CA ALA A 139 -8.05 -9.25 -12.95
C ALA A 139 -7.66 -9.71 -14.36
N LYS A 140 -7.02 -8.85 -15.16
CA LYS A 140 -6.49 -9.23 -16.49
C LYS A 140 -5.35 -10.24 -16.40
N TYR A 141 -4.62 -10.28 -15.28
CA TYR A 141 -3.56 -11.26 -15.01
C TYR A 141 -4.05 -12.47 -14.19
N GLY A 142 -5.37 -12.67 -14.08
CA GLY A 142 -5.97 -13.83 -13.39
C GLY A 142 -6.16 -13.67 -11.88
N ASN A 143 -5.81 -12.52 -11.31
CA ASN A 143 -5.95 -12.24 -9.88
C ASN A 143 -6.98 -11.12 -9.63
N ASP A 144 -8.26 -11.45 -9.61
CA ASP A 144 -9.36 -10.50 -9.33
C ASP A 144 -9.51 -10.15 -7.83
N GLY A 145 -8.38 -9.95 -7.13
CA GLY A 145 -8.37 -9.63 -5.70
C GLY A 145 -7.89 -8.21 -5.41
N LEU A 146 -8.29 -7.68 -4.26
CA LEU A 146 -7.76 -6.44 -3.70
C LEU A 146 -6.37 -6.70 -3.11
N TYR A 147 -5.36 -6.00 -3.62
CA TYR A 147 -3.99 -6.16 -3.18
C TYR A 147 -3.73 -5.26 -1.98
N VAL A 148 -3.48 -5.88 -0.83
CA VAL A 148 -3.11 -5.24 0.42
C VAL A 148 -1.60 -5.41 0.57
N PRO A 149 -0.79 -4.40 0.19
CA PRO A 149 0.65 -4.46 0.40
C PRO A 149 0.95 -4.44 1.90
N LEU A 150 1.63 -5.48 2.37
CA LEU A 150 2.07 -5.61 3.77
C LEU A 150 3.42 -4.92 3.99
N THR A 151 4.02 -4.39 2.92
CA THR A 151 5.32 -3.72 2.93
C THR A 151 5.27 -2.45 3.77
N GLY A 152 6.27 -2.28 4.64
CA GLY A 152 6.41 -1.08 5.46
C GLY A 152 5.61 -1.09 6.77
N LEU A 153 4.86 -2.15 7.06
CA LEU A 153 4.24 -2.34 8.36
C LEU A 153 5.28 -2.76 9.42
N LYS A 154 5.05 -2.37 10.68
CA LYS A 154 5.82 -2.87 11.83
C LYS A 154 5.49 -4.33 12.17
N MET A 155 4.25 -4.73 11.90
CA MET A 155 3.79 -6.08 12.20
C MET A 155 4.29 -7.07 11.14
N ASP A 156 4.62 -8.27 11.57
CA ASP A 156 4.98 -9.36 10.67
C ASP A 156 3.81 -9.65 9.71
N ALA A 157 4.14 -9.74 8.42
CA ALA A 157 3.20 -10.03 7.36
C ALA A 157 2.54 -11.41 7.55
N ASP A 158 3.27 -12.40 8.05
CA ASP A 158 2.74 -13.75 8.27
C ASP A 158 1.76 -13.76 9.44
N ARG A 159 2.07 -13.01 10.51
CA ARG A 159 1.16 -12.84 11.64
C ARG A 159 -0.12 -12.12 11.22
N LEU A 160 -0.01 -11.07 10.40
CA LEU A 160 -1.20 -10.35 9.93
C LEU A 160 -2.09 -11.24 9.07
N ALA A 161 -1.51 -12.03 8.18
CA ALA A 161 -2.27 -12.96 7.34
C ALA A 161 -2.92 -14.07 8.16
N SER A 162 -2.22 -14.65 9.14
CA SER A 162 -2.79 -15.69 10.00
C SER A 162 -3.98 -15.20 10.83
N GLU A 163 -3.90 -13.95 11.33
CA GLU A 163 -5.00 -13.30 12.07
C GLU A 163 -6.23 -13.07 11.19
N ILE A 164 -6.01 -12.61 9.95
CA ILE A 164 -7.09 -12.40 8.97
C ILE A 164 -7.76 -13.73 8.63
N ASP A 165 -6.98 -14.76 8.34
CA ASP A 165 -7.50 -16.10 8.04
C ASP A 165 -8.29 -16.69 9.21
N ALA A 166 -7.81 -16.51 10.45
CA ALA A 166 -8.51 -16.96 11.65
C ALA A 166 -9.88 -16.28 11.79
N ARG A 167 -9.97 -14.97 11.56
CA ARG A 167 -11.23 -14.20 11.65
C ARG A 167 -12.21 -14.51 10.53
N VAL A 168 -11.71 -14.73 9.31
CA VAL A 168 -12.53 -15.19 8.18
C VAL A 168 -13.12 -16.57 8.50
N ARG A 169 -12.33 -17.51 9.04
CA ARG A 169 -12.82 -18.84 9.46
C ARG A 169 -13.86 -18.74 10.57
N ALA A 170 -13.60 -17.95 11.61
CA ALA A 170 -14.50 -17.79 12.75
C ALA A 170 -15.85 -17.18 12.36
N THR A 171 -15.84 -16.24 11.40
CA THR A 171 -17.07 -15.64 10.85
C THR A 171 -17.90 -16.67 10.07
N ARG A 172 -17.26 -17.65 9.43
CA ARG A 172 -17.94 -18.72 8.67
C ARG A 172 -18.46 -19.84 9.57
N SER A 173 -17.79 -20.16 10.66
CA SER A 173 -18.23 -21.21 11.60
C SER A 173 -19.38 -20.77 12.52
N GLY A 174 -19.65 -19.47 12.64
CA GLY A 174 -20.72 -18.90 13.46
C GLY A 174 -21.89 -18.31 12.65
N ALA A 175 -21.95 -18.58 11.34
CA ALA A 175 -23.06 -18.22 10.45
C ALA A 175 -23.83 -19.49 10.09
#